data_AF-A0A7S3FLY2-F1
#
_entry.id   AF-A0A7S3FLY2-F1
#
_cell.length_a   1.000
_cell.length_b   1.000
_cell.length_c   1.000
_cell.angle_alpha   90.00
_cell.angle_beta   90.00
_cell.angle_gamma   90.00
#
_symmetry.space_group_name_H-M   'P 1'
#
loop_
_entity.id
_entity.type
_entity.pdbx_description
1 polymer ?
#
loop_
_entity_poly.entity_id
_entity_poly.type
_entity_poly.pdbx_seq_one_letter_code
_entity_poly.pdbx_strand_id
1 'polypeptide(L)'
;PTGGCMPSDAARKRPRDGSPSASGTSTGSSKREEERQERHYMLRVSDEFDNRRYRVLKELGKGTFGRVVEMEDTKEGKTVAVKVVRAIEKYAREAEDEAEILNAVQRSLPHDGSFPIVRLLRCFEARGHYCLVFETMGPSLYHRLRDIRRTLERRSGSRATGAYFTLEQIAVVARDCFEALAHLHKIKLTHTDLKPENV
;
A
#
# COMPACT_ATOMS: atom_id res chain seq x y z
N PRO A 1 -12.77 -4.49 21.95
CA PRO A 1 -12.96 -3.03 22.17
C PRO A 1 -11.67 -2.28 21.83
N THR A 2 -11.52 -1.46 20.80
CA THR A 2 -12.41 -0.48 20.16
C THR A 2 -11.72 0.01 18.88
N GLY A 3 -12.47 0.65 17.98
CA GLY A 3 -11.89 1.48 16.90
C GLY A 3 -12.37 1.14 15.50
N GLY A 4 -13.69 0.99 15.31
CA GLY A 4 -14.25 1.10 13.96
C GLY A 4 -13.98 2.50 13.40
N CYS A 5 -13.57 2.58 12.14
CA CYS A 5 -13.48 3.82 11.38
C CYS A 5 -14.87 4.49 11.34
N MET A 6 -15.02 5.60 12.06
CA MET A 6 -16.12 6.54 11.91
C MET A 6 -15.49 7.87 11.47
N PRO A 7 -15.99 8.51 10.40
CA PRO A 7 -15.48 9.80 9.97
C PRO A 7 -15.84 10.88 11.00
N SER A 8 -14.88 11.73 11.34
CA SER A 8 -15.12 12.93 12.14
C SER A 8 -15.59 14.06 11.22
N ASP A 9 -16.86 14.45 11.36
CA ASP A 9 -17.41 15.66 10.76
C ASP A 9 -16.73 16.91 11.32
N ALA A 10 -15.93 17.58 10.49
CA ALA A 10 -15.47 18.94 10.75
C ALA A 10 -15.46 19.75 9.45
N ALA A 11 -16.51 20.56 9.30
CA ALA A 11 -16.73 21.50 8.23
C ALA A 11 -15.58 22.50 8.04
N ARG A 12 -15.30 22.91 6.79
CA ARG A 12 -14.98 24.32 6.49
C ARG A 12 -15.28 24.75 5.05
N LYS A 13 -15.99 25.88 4.97
CA LYS A 13 -16.50 26.60 3.81
C LYS A 13 -15.38 27.18 2.91
N ARG A 14 -15.66 27.21 1.61
CA ARG A 14 -14.88 27.84 0.53
C ARG A 14 -15.17 29.35 0.42
N PRO A 15 -14.23 30.17 -0.08
CA PRO A 15 -14.55 31.34 -0.89
C PRO A 15 -14.28 31.10 -2.38
N ARG A 16 -15.13 31.71 -3.23
CA ARG A 16 -14.89 31.95 -4.66
C ARG A 16 -14.00 33.20 -4.80
N ASP A 17 -13.11 33.22 -5.78
CA ASP A 17 -13.02 34.26 -6.82
C ASP A 17 -11.69 34.22 -7.62
N GLY A 18 -11.78 34.62 -8.90
CA GLY A 18 -10.72 35.35 -9.61
C GLY A 18 -9.90 34.57 -10.65
N SER A 19 -10.26 34.70 -11.93
CA SER A 19 -9.33 34.49 -13.06
C SER A 19 -8.40 35.70 -13.21
N PRO A 20 -7.16 35.52 -13.70
CA PRO A 20 -6.83 36.17 -14.97
C PRO A 20 -5.94 35.35 -15.92
N SER A 21 -5.86 35.87 -17.14
CA SER A 21 -5.33 35.35 -18.40
C SER A 21 -3.80 35.29 -18.55
N ALA A 22 -3.37 34.22 -19.25
CA ALA A 22 -2.25 34.03 -20.19
C ALA A 22 -0.96 34.89 -20.16
N SER A 23 0.20 34.20 -20.10
CA SER A 23 1.33 34.38 -21.04
C SER A 23 2.35 33.24 -20.85
N GLY A 24 2.76 32.59 -21.94
CA GLY A 24 3.66 31.43 -21.89
C GLY A 24 5.14 31.81 -21.84
N THR A 25 5.95 30.98 -21.15
CA THR A 25 7.35 30.73 -21.51
C THR A 25 7.84 29.42 -20.88
N SER A 26 8.72 28.75 -21.60
CA SER A 26 9.21 27.37 -21.47
C SER A 26 9.96 27.04 -20.18
N THR A 27 9.25 26.61 -19.13
CA THR A 27 9.82 26.01 -17.89
C THR A 27 9.10 24.71 -17.47
N GLY A 28 8.35 24.10 -18.39
CA GLY A 28 7.32 23.10 -18.06
C GLY A 28 7.80 21.72 -17.57
N SER A 29 9.08 21.36 -17.65
CA SER A 29 9.53 20.03 -17.20
C SER A 29 9.88 20.01 -15.71
N SER A 30 10.66 20.97 -15.21
CA SER A 30 11.12 21.01 -13.81
C SER A 30 9.98 21.33 -12.84
N LYS A 31 9.13 22.32 -13.17
CA LYS A 31 7.94 22.64 -12.36
C LYS A 31 6.96 21.46 -12.26
N ARG A 32 6.76 20.71 -13.36
CA ARG A 32 5.89 19.52 -13.35
C ARG A 32 6.50 18.37 -12.55
N GLU A 33 7.82 18.22 -12.59
CA GLU A 33 8.51 17.24 -11.75
C GLU A 33 8.48 17.65 -10.28
N GLU A 34 8.69 18.91 -9.95
CA GLU A 34 8.58 19.45 -8.58
C GLU A 34 7.16 19.33 -8.04
N GLU A 35 6.11 19.72 -8.78
CA GLU A 35 4.71 19.50 -8.39
C GLU A 35 4.36 18.00 -8.24
N ARG A 36 4.94 17.15 -9.09
CA ARG A 36 4.78 15.68 -9.01
C ARG A 36 5.52 15.10 -7.81
N GLN A 37 6.66 15.69 -7.44
CA GLN A 37 7.42 15.38 -6.24
C GLN A 37 6.69 15.88 -5.00
N GLU A 38 6.10 17.07 -5.00
CA GLU A 38 5.31 17.64 -3.88
C GLU A 38 4.07 16.81 -3.57
N ARG A 39 3.41 16.25 -4.60
CA ARG A 39 2.26 15.35 -4.42
C ARG A 39 2.65 13.97 -3.87
N HIS A 40 3.93 13.61 -3.95
CA HIS A 40 4.50 12.45 -3.27
C HIS A 40 5.12 12.92 -1.96
N TYR A 41 4.58 12.50 -0.82
CA TYR A 41 5.25 12.85 0.43
C TYR A 41 6.72 12.38 0.40
N MET A 42 7.65 13.31 0.64
CA MET A 42 9.07 12.99 0.78
C MET A 42 9.31 12.43 2.18
N LEU A 43 9.08 11.13 2.30
CA LEU A 43 9.29 10.38 3.54
C LEU A 43 10.78 10.31 3.85
N ARG A 44 11.17 10.79 5.03
CA ARG A 44 12.51 10.65 5.60
C ARG A 44 12.48 9.64 6.74
N VAL A 45 13.59 8.93 6.92
CA VAL A 45 13.79 8.08 8.10
C VAL A 45 13.62 8.92 9.35
N SER A 46 12.93 8.36 10.35
CA SER A 46 12.53 9.01 11.60
C SER A 46 11.40 10.04 11.50
N ASP A 47 10.78 10.24 10.34
CA ASP A 47 9.54 11.04 10.26
C ASP A 47 8.45 10.40 11.14
N GLU A 48 7.72 11.24 11.88
CA GLU A 48 6.67 10.82 12.81
C GLU A 48 5.26 11.22 12.32
N PHE A 49 4.31 10.29 12.45
CA PHE A 49 2.90 10.39 12.01
C PHE A 49 1.93 10.03 13.14
N ASP A 50 0.66 10.43 13.01
CA ASP A 50 -0.44 10.16 13.96
C ASP A 50 -0.02 10.40 15.44
N ASN A 51 0.32 11.65 15.77
CA ASN A 51 0.77 12.05 17.11
C ASN A 51 1.97 11.23 17.63
N ARG A 52 2.99 11.03 16.78
CA ARG A 52 4.23 10.29 17.09
C ARG A 52 4.04 8.79 17.34
N ARG A 53 2.86 8.25 16.99
CA ARG A 53 2.60 6.82 17.05
C ARG A 53 3.39 6.05 16.00
N TYR A 54 3.46 6.56 14.78
CA TYR A 54 4.12 5.85 13.68
C TYR A 54 5.41 6.56 13.28
N ARG A 55 6.55 5.86 13.39
CA ARG A 55 7.87 6.38 13.02
C ARG A 55 8.43 5.66 11.81
N VAL A 56 8.85 6.40 10.79
CA VAL A 56 9.40 5.83 9.54
C VAL A 56 10.72 5.12 9.79
N LEU A 57 10.81 3.87 9.36
CA LEU A 57 12.03 3.05 9.38
C LEU A 57 12.67 3.00 7.99
N LYS A 58 11.96 2.47 6.98
CA LYS A 58 12.47 2.34 5.61
C LYS A 58 11.36 2.32 4.56
N GLU A 59 11.66 2.74 3.34
CA GLU A 59 10.75 2.57 2.20
C GLU A 59 10.71 1.11 1.73
N LEU A 60 9.52 0.55 1.59
CA LEU A 60 9.29 -0.82 1.08
C LEU A 60 8.99 -0.81 -0.42
N GLY A 61 8.32 0.23 -0.92
CA GLY A 61 8.01 0.36 -2.33
C GLY A 61 7.39 1.69 -2.71
N LYS A 62 7.44 2.00 -4.01
CA LYS A 62 6.85 3.19 -4.61
C LYS A 62 6.00 2.78 -5.82
N GLY A 63 4.79 3.31 -5.90
CA GLY A 63 3.86 3.03 -6.98
C GLY A 63 3.09 4.25 -7.46
N THR A 64 2.08 3.99 -8.29
CA THR A 64 1.20 5.03 -8.86
C THR A 64 0.37 5.74 -7.78
N PHE A 65 -0.12 5.00 -6.79
CA PHE A 65 -1.04 5.49 -5.77
C PHE A 65 -0.35 6.13 -4.57
N GLY A 66 0.95 5.88 -4.38
CA GLY A 66 1.67 6.35 -3.20
C GLY A 66 2.97 5.61 -2.95
N ARG A 67 3.38 5.61 -1.69
CA ARG A 67 4.53 4.85 -1.18
C ARG A 67 4.08 3.90 -0.09
N VAL A 68 4.74 2.75 0.01
CA VAL A 68 4.59 1.83 1.13
C VAL A 68 5.86 1.88 1.94
N VAL A 69 5.73 2.10 3.25
CA VAL A 69 6.85 2.36 4.16
C VAL A 69 6.69 1.51 5.40
N GLU A 70 7.78 0.90 5.83
CA GLU A 70 7.87 0.22 7.10
C GLU A 70 7.97 1.27 8.21
N MET A 71 7.07 1.19 9.19
CA MET A 71 7.05 2.10 10.33
C MET A 71 7.01 1.31 11.64
N GLU A 72 7.58 1.89 12.69
CA GLU A 72 7.42 1.45 14.07
C GLU A 72 6.11 2.02 14.63
N ASP A 73 5.20 1.17 15.11
CA ASP A 73 4.06 1.57 15.94
C ASP A 73 4.52 1.66 17.40
N THR A 74 4.85 2.86 17.86
CA THR A 74 5.41 3.11 19.21
C THR A 74 4.40 2.83 20.32
N LYS A 75 3.10 2.74 20.02
CA LYS A 75 2.06 2.40 20.99
C LYS A 75 1.99 0.90 21.22
N GLU A 76 2.10 0.11 20.15
CA GLU A 76 1.96 -1.36 20.20
C GLU A 76 3.32 -2.08 20.22
N GLY A 77 4.43 -1.36 20.07
CA GLY A 77 5.79 -1.92 20.09
C GLY A 77 6.09 -2.87 18.93
N LYS A 78 5.45 -2.66 17.76
CA LYS A 78 5.56 -3.56 16.61
C LYS A 78 5.82 -2.82 15.30
N THR A 79 6.36 -3.54 14.33
CA THR A 79 6.54 -3.02 12.96
C THR A 79 5.28 -3.20 12.13
N VAL A 80 4.94 -2.19 11.34
CA VAL A 80 3.78 -2.16 10.44
C VAL A 80 4.19 -1.66 9.05
N ALA A 81 3.41 -2.02 8.04
CA ALA A 81 3.53 -1.46 6.69
C ALA A 81 2.47 -0.36 6.50
N VAL A 82 2.89 0.85 6.14
CA VAL A 82 1.98 1.99 5.96
C VAL A 82 1.99 2.43 4.50
N LYS A 83 0.83 2.36 3.85
CA LYS A 83 0.59 2.90 2.51
C LYS A 83 0.22 4.37 2.65
N VAL A 84 1.17 5.25 2.31
CA VAL A 84 0.98 6.72 2.29
C VAL A 84 0.51 7.11 0.89
N VAL A 85 -0.79 7.40 0.77
CA VAL A 85 -1.45 7.75 -0.49
C VAL A 85 -1.07 9.18 -0.88
N ARG A 86 -0.89 9.45 -2.18
CA ARG A 86 -0.60 10.81 -2.66
C ARG A 86 -1.69 11.80 -2.22
N ALA A 87 -1.30 13.05 -1.97
CA ALA A 87 -2.22 14.13 -1.59
C ALA A 87 -3.02 14.63 -2.82
N ILE A 88 -3.82 13.74 -3.39
CA ILE A 88 -4.70 14.00 -4.53
C ILE A 88 -6.06 13.41 -4.15
N GLU A 89 -7.09 14.26 -4.15
CA GLU A 89 -8.44 13.93 -3.68
C GLU A 89 -9.01 12.66 -4.32
N LYS A 90 -8.75 12.43 -5.62
CA LYS A 90 -9.14 11.19 -6.31
C LYS A 90 -8.52 9.94 -5.66
N TYR A 91 -7.22 9.96 -5.37
CA TYR A 91 -6.55 8.80 -4.78
C TYR A 91 -6.90 8.61 -3.30
N ALA A 92 -7.19 9.69 -2.57
CA ALA A 92 -7.71 9.59 -1.21
C ALA A 92 -9.08 8.87 -1.20
N ARG A 93 -10.00 9.24 -2.10
CA ARG A 93 -11.28 8.54 -2.24
C ARG A 93 -11.12 7.06 -2.61
N GLU A 94 -10.28 6.74 -3.59
CA GLU A 94 -9.99 5.34 -3.96
C GLU A 94 -9.40 4.55 -2.78
N ALA A 95 -8.63 5.20 -1.91
CA ALA A 95 -8.03 4.60 -0.71
C ALA A 95 -9.04 4.41 0.44
N GLU A 96 -10.02 5.30 0.57
CA GLU A 96 -11.15 5.13 1.49
C GLU A 96 -12.02 3.94 1.06
N ASP A 97 -12.32 3.82 -0.25
CA ASP A 97 -13.04 2.66 -0.81
C ASP A 97 -12.27 1.35 -0.54
N GLU A 98 -10.95 1.35 -0.73
CA GLU A 98 -10.07 0.21 -0.41
C GLU A 98 -10.14 -0.17 1.07
N ALA A 99 -10.11 0.83 1.97
CA ALA A 99 -10.23 0.61 3.40
C ALA A 99 -11.61 0.03 3.77
N GLU A 100 -12.69 0.49 3.13
CA GLU A 100 -14.04 -0.03 3.37
C GLU A 100 -14.14 -1.50 2.93
N ILE A 101 -13.66 -1.83 1.73
CA ILE A 101 -13.65 -3.20 1.20
C ILE A 101 -12.86 -4.13 2.14
N LEU A 102 -11.64 -3.74 2.53
CA LEU A 102 -10.81 -4.54 3.44
C LEU A 102 -11.46 -4.75 4.81
N ASN A 103 -12.09 -3.71 5.36
CA ASN A 103 -12.84 -3.84 6.61
C ASN A 103 -14.02 -4.81 6.47
N ALA A 104 -14.75 -4.78 5.35
CA ALA A 104 -15.85 -5.71 5.09
C ALA A 104 -15.33 -7.15 4.96
N VAL A 105 -14.22 -7.37 4.24
CA VAL A 105 -13.55 -8.67 4.14
C VAL A 105 -13.16 -9.17 5.54
N GLN A 106 -12.46 -8.34 6.34
CA GLN A 106 -11.98 -8.73 7.66
C GLN A 106 -13.08 -9.09 8.66
N ARG A 107 -14.26 -8.46 8.59
CA ARG A 107 -15.41 -8.82 9.44
C ARG A 107 -15.92 -10.25 9.18
N SER A 108 -15.62 -10.79 8.01
CA SER A 108 -16.01 -12.15 7.62
C SER A 108 -14.91 -13.20 7.83
N LEU A 109 -13.72 -12.79 8.31
CA LEU A 109 -12.56 -13.65 8.51
C LEU A 109 -12.33 -13.98 10.00
N PRO A 110 -11.64 -15.08 10.31
CA PRO A 110 -11.14 -15.34 11.66
C PRO A 110 -10.25 -14.20 12.18
N HIS A 111 -10.38 -13.87 13.47
CA HIS A 111 -9.66 -12.76 14.09
C HIS A 111 -8.19 -13.09 14.45
N ASP A 112 -7.80 -14.36 14.39
CA ASP A 112 -6.46 -14.84 14.72
C ASP A 112 -5.39 -14.44 13.70
N GLY A 113 -5.79 -13.93 12.53
CA GLY A 113 -4.87 -13.52 11.47
C GLY A 113 -4.24 -14.69 10.71
N SER A 114 -4.84 -15.88 10.80
CA SER A 114 -4.36 -17.08 10.09
C SER A 114 -4.72 -17.10 8.60
N PHE A 115 -5.57 -16.19 8.14
CA PHE A 115 -6.13 -16.24 6.79
C PHE A 115 -5.20 -15.58 5.76
N PRO A 116 -5.07 -16.11 4.53
CA PRO A 116 -4.15 -15.59 3.50
C PRO A 116 -4.67 -14.30 2.80
N ILE A 117 -5.13 -13.32 3.59
CA ILE A 117 -5.54 -11.99 3.14
C ILE A 117 -4.94 -10.97 4.12
N VAL A 118 -4.21 -9.98 3.58
CA VAL A 118 -3.56 -8.93 4.38
C VAL A 118 -4.56 -8.18 5.25
N ARG A 119 -4.16 -7.92 6.50
CA ARG A 119 -4.96 -7.18 7.47
C ARG A 119 -4.65 -5.70 7.45
N LEU A 120 -5.68 -4.91 7.20
CA LEU A 120 -5.79 -3.51 7.57
C LEU A 120 -5.98 -3.39 9.09
N LEU A 121 -5.04 -2.72 9.74
CA LEU A 121 -5.01 -2.49 11.19
C LEU A 121 -5.64 -1.17 11.59
N ARG A 122 -5.44 -0.11 10.78
CA ARG A 122 -5.90 1.26 11.07
C ARG A 122 -5.85 2.11 9.80
N CYS A 123 -6.66 3.16 9.75
CA CYS A 123 -6.48 4.27 8.81
C CYS A 123 -6.32 5.58 9.57
N PHE A 124 -5.58 6.53 9.02
CA PHE A 124 -5.47 7.89 9.55
C PHE A 124 -5.11 8.88 8.44
N GLU A 125 -5.34 10.17 8.69
CA GLU A 125 -4.86 11.24 7.82
C GLU A 125 -3.70 11.98 8.48
N ALA A 126 -2.68 12.32 7.69
CA ALA A 126 -1.58 13.12 8.17
C ALA A 126 -1.01 13.96 7.04
N ARG A 127 -0.86 15.26 7.30
CA ARG A 127 -0.20 16.21 6.36
C ARG A 127 -0.86 16.20 4.96
N GLY A 128 -2.17 15.98 4.87
CA GLY A 128 -2.93 15.92 3.61
C GLY A 128 -2.86 14.57 2.87
N HIS A 129 -2.25 13.55 3.47
CA HIS A 129 -2.18 12.19 2.95
C HIS A 129 -3.10 11.26 3.72
N TYR A 130 -3.85 10.43 2.99
CA TYR A 130 -4.57 9.30 3.57
C TYR A 130 -3.60 8.13 3.75
N CYS A 131 -3.59 7.52 4.93
CA CYS A 131 -2.66 6.46 5.30
C CYS A 131 -3.41 5.21 5.72
N LEU A 132 -3.09 4.07 5.09
CA LEU A 132 -3.57 2.75 5.50
C LEU A 132 -2.43 2.00 6.19
N VAL A 133 -2.70 1.51 7.41
CA VAL A 133 -1.75 0.75 8.22
C VAL A 133 -2.09 -0.73 8.11
N PHE A 134 -1.14 -1.52 7.62
CA PHE A 134 -1.24 -2.95 7.44
C PHE A 134 -0.30 -3.70 8.38
N GLU A 135 -0.57 -4.99 8.56
CA GLU A 135 0.45 -5.90 9.09
C GLU A 135 1.68 -5.97 8.16
N THR A 136 2.82 -6.34 8.73
CA THR A 136 4.06 -6.47 7.96
C THR A 136 4.08 -7.82 7.26
N MET A 137 4.22 -7.79 5.94
CA MET A 137 4.33 -8.98 5.09
C MET A 137 5.75 -9.14 4.53
N GLY A 138 6.04 -10.34 4.04
CA GLY A 138 7.27 -10.60 3.30
C GLY A 138 7.29 -9.91 1.92
N PRO A 139 8.38 -10.09 1.16
CA PRO A 139 8.43 -9.62 -0.22
C PRO A 139 7.40 -10.34 -1.09
N SER A 140 6.79 -9.63 -2.02
CA SER A 140 5.84 -10.21 -2.99
C SER A 140 6.48 -11.35 -3.80
N LEU A 141 5.66 -12.24 -4.35
CA LEU A 141 6.08 -13.33 -5.24
C LEU A 141 6.92 -12.83 -6.42
N TYR A 142 6.58 -11.68 -7.01
CA TYR A 142 7.37 -11.06 -8.08
C TYR A 142 8.81 -10.76 -7.66
N HIS A 143 9.00 -10.11 -6.51
CA HIS A 143 10.32 -9.84 -5.93
C HIS A 143 11.10 -11.13 -5.69
N ARG A 144 10.45 -12.17 -5.14
CA ARG A 144 11.06 -13.49 -4.93
C ARG A 144 11.50 -14.13 -6.24
N LEU A 145 10.63 -14.13 -7.27
CA LEU A 145 10.95 -14.63 -8.61
C LEU A 145 12.15 -13.90 -9.21
N ARG A 146 12.21 -12.57 -9.07
CA ARG A 146 13.30 -11.74 -9.57
C ARG A 146 14.63 -12.05 -8.87
N ASP A 147 14.62 -12.28 -7.57
CA ASP A 147 15.83 -12.59 -6.81
C ASP A 147 16.37 -14.00 -7.11
N ILE A 148 15.47 -14.97 -7.28
CA ILE A 148 15.83 -16.32 -7.74
C ILE A 148 16.44 -16.24 -9.14
N ARG A 149 15.81 -15.51 -10.06
CA ARG A 149 16.32 -15.28 -11.42
C ARG A 149 17.75 -14.76 -11.41
N ARG A 150 17.99 -13.67 -10.67
CA ARG A 150 19.31 -13.05 -10.56
C ARG A 150 20.35 -14.01 -9.99
N THR A 151 19.95 -14.84 -9.03
CA THR A 151 20.84 -15.85 -8.42
C THR A 151 21.22 -16.93 -9.43
N LEU A 152 20.27 -17.41 -10.23
CA LEU A 152 20.53 -18.39 -11.29
C LEU A 152 21.42 -17.82 -12.40
N GLU A 153 21.15 -16.58 -12.84
CA GLU A 153 21.97 -15.89 -13.85
C GLU A 153 23.41 -15.70 -13.38
N ARG A 154 23.62 -15.29 -12.11
CA ARG A 154 24.97 -15.16 -11.53
C ARG A 154 25.72 -16.48 -11.44
N ARG A 155 25.04 -17.59 -11.13
CA ARG A 155 25.66 -18.92 -10.97
C ARG A 155 26.00 -19.58 -12.32
N SER A 156 25.18 -19.35 -13.34
CA SER A 156 25.34 -19.97 -14.66
C SER A 156 26.14 -19.12 -15.64
N GLY A 157 26.29 -17.81 -15.39
CA GLY A 157 26.94 -16.88 -16.33
C GLY A 157 26.14 -16.68 -17.63
N SER A 158 24.88 -17.09 -17.66
CA SER A 158 23.98 -17.07 -18.83
C SER A 158 22.54 -16.78 -18.39
N ARG A 159 21.60 -16.68 -19.34
CA ARG A 159 20.17 -16.50 -19.00
C ARG A 159 19.73 -17.60 -18.03
N ALA A 160 18.95 -17.24 -17.01
CA ALA A 160 18.42 -18.20 -16.04
C ALA A 160 17.69 -19.33 -16.75
N THR A 161 18.23 -20.54 -16.64
CA THR A 161 17.58 -21.80 -17.00
C THR A 161 17.50 -22.64 -15.74
N GLY A 162 16.29 -22.95 -15.26
CA GLY A 162 16.09 -23.73 -14.05
C GLY A 162 14.71 -23.52 -13.42
N ALA A 163 14.36 -24.36 -12.45
CA ALA A 163 13.13 -24.23 -11.69
C ALA A 163 13.24 -23.02 -10.74
N TYR A 164 12.25 -22.12 -10.81
CA TYR A 164 12.16 -20.98 -9.89
C TYR A 164 11.68 -21.41 -8.51
N PHE A 165 10.66 -22.26 -8.49
CA PHE A 165 10.09 -22.83 -7.27
C PHE A 165 10.04 -24.34 -7.38
N THR A 166 10.08 -25.02 -6.23
CA THR A 166 9.73 -26.44 -6.16
C THR A 166 8.22 -26.62 -6.33
N LEU A 167 7.78 -27.83 -6.70
CA LEU A 167 6.35 -28.14 -6.80
C LEU A 167 5.62 -27.93 -5.46
N GLU A 168 6.28 -28.25 -4.35
CA GLU A 168 5.76 -28.04 -3.01
C GLU A 168 5.53 -26.55 -2.70
N GLN A 169 6.49 -25.68 -3.06
CA GLN A 169 6.33 -24.23 -2.90
C GLN A 169 5.19 -23.68 -3.75
N ILE A 170 5.05 -24.16 -4.99
CA ILE A 170 3.95 -23.78 -5.88
C ILE A 170 2.61 -24.23 -5.27
N ALA A 171 2.54 -25.45 -4.73
CA ALA A 171 1.32 -25.97 -4.11
C ALA A 171 0.89 -25.15 -2.88
N VAL A 172 1.84 -24.72 -2.03
CA VAL A 172 1.57 -23.83 -0.89
C VAL A 172 0.97 -22.49 -1.36
N VAL A 173 1.64 -21.81 -2.30
CA VAL A 173 1.15 -20.53 -2.85
C VAL A 173 -0.22 -20.69 -3.50
N ALA A 174 -0.40 -21.73 -4.30
CA ALA A 174 -1.67 -21.99 -4.98
C ALA A 174 -2.80 -22.24 -3.99
N ARG A 175 -2.57 -23.04 -2.95
CA ARG A 175 -3.56 -23.31 -1.89
C ARG A 175 -3.98 -22.01 -1.21
N ASP A 176 -3.02 -21.19 -0.79
CA ASP A 176 -3.30 -19.95 -0.08
C ASP A 176 -4.06 -18.95 -1.00
N CYS A 177 -3.69 -18.86 -2.29
CA CYS A 177 -4.43 -18.07 -3.27
C CYS A 177 -5.86 -18.59 -3.47
N PHE A 178 -6.07 -19.91 -3.56
CA PHE A 178 -7.40 -20.49 -3.72
C PHE A 178 -8.27 -20.31 -2.48
N GLU A 179 -7.70 -20.42 -1.29
CA GLU A 179 -8.39 -20.15 -0.03
C GLU A 179 -8.85 -18.68 0.04
N ALA A 180 -7.95 -17.73 -0.28
CA ALA A 180 -8.30 -16.32 -0.36
C ALA A 180 -9.42 -16.05 -1.38
N LEU A 181 -9.27 -16.55 -2.61
CA LEU A 181 -10.26 -16.33 -3.68
C LEU A 181 -11.61 -16.99 -3.38
N ALA A 182 -11.62 -18.19 -2.81
CA ALA A 182 -12.84 -18.89 -2.43
C ALA A 182 -13.63 -18.06 -1.40
N HIS A 183 -12.94 -17.45 -0.43
CA HIS A 183 -13.57 -16.56 0.53
C HIS A 183 -14.10 -15.27 -0.11
N LEU A 184 -13.30 -14.60 -0.94
CA LEU A 184 -13.74 -13.39 -1.65
C LEU A 184 -15.00 -13.67 -2.50
N HIS A 185 -15.04 -14.80 -3.22
CA HIS A 185 -16.20 -15.19 -4.00
C HIS A 185 -17.43 -15.52 -3.14
N LYS A 186 -17.24 -16.07 -1.95
CA LYS A 186 -18.33 -16.32 -0.99
C LYS A 186 -19.04 -15.04 -0.59
N ILE A 187 -18.28 -13.95 -0.40
CA ILE A 187 -18.81 -12.61 -0.09
C ILE A 187 -19.13 -11.79 -1.34
N LYS A 188 -19.15 -12.41 -2.54
CA LYS A 188 -19.44 -11.76 -3.83
C LYS A 188 -18.48 -10.63 -4.21
N LEU A 189 -17.24 -10.70 -3.73
CA LEU A 189 -16.17 -9.78 -4.10
C LEU A 189 -15.27 -10.41 -5.17
N THR A 190 -14.88 -9.60 -6.17
CA THR A 190 -13.87 -9.98 -7.17
C THR A 190 -12.64 -9.08 -6.98
N HIS A 191 -11.44 -9.67 -6.88
CA HIS A 191 -10.20 -8.91 -6.65
C HIS A 191 -9.79 -8.02 -7.84
N THR A 192 -10.04 -8.46 -9.08
CA THR A 192 -9.74 -7.77 -10.35
C THR A 192 -8.26 -7.56 -10.73
N ASP A 193 -7.31 -7.59 -9.78
CA ASP A 193 -5.87 -7.37 -10.05
C ASP A 193 -4.96 -8.45 -9.43
N LEU A 194 -5.33 -9.74 -9.55
CA LEU A 194 -4.51 -10.82 -8.97
C LEU A 194 -3.27 -11.08 -9.86
N LYS A 195 -2.09 -10.80 -9.31
CA LYS A 195 -0.79 -10.93 -9.98
C LYS A 195 0.34 -11.14 -8.96
N PRO A 196 1.54 -11.61 -9.38
CA PRO A 196 2.66 -11.89 -8.47
C PRO A 196 3.12 -10.72 -7.60
N GLU A 197 2.84 -9.47 -7.97
CA GLU A 197 3.13 -8.28 -7.19
C GLU A 197 2.18 -8.08 -6.00
N ASN A 198 0.98 -8.66 -6.07
CA ASN A 198 -0.09 -8.56 -5.08
C ASN A 198 -0.26 -9.85 -4.25
N VAL A 199 0.74 -10.75 -4.29
CA VAL A 199 0.85 -11.98 -3.49
C VAL A 199 2.19 -11.98 -2.78
#